data_AF-A0A4Y7U5P6-F1
#
_entry.id   AF-A0A4Y7U5P6-F1
#
_cell.length_a   1.000
_cell.length_b   1.000
_cell.length_c   1.000
_cell.angle_alpha   90.00
_cell.angle_beta   90.00
_cell.angle_gamma   90.00
#
_symmetry.space_group_name_H-M   'P 1'
#
loop_
_entity.id
_entity.type
_entity.pdbx_description
1 polymer ?
#
loop_
_entity_poly.entity_id
_entity_poly.type
_entity_poly.pdbx_seq_one_letter_code
_entity_poly.pdbx_strand_id
1 'polypeptide(L)'
;LNNNIPGQFNQPQIKSRISILITKIKMMDLFIHLNQIPDEKVIFLIGEINKELVSLERQMDKVVEKAKIPKEEGEADFLRMLDTTRAIPNSAPPLDQNLPKVE
;
A
#
# COMPACT_ATOMS: atom_id res chain seq x y z
N LEU A 1 -11.91 4.34 7.85
CA LEU A 1 -10.48 4.57 7.55
C LEU A 1 -10.22 5.76 6.62
N ASN A 2 -11.12 6.04 5.66
CA ASN A 2 -10.78 6.84 4.48
C ASN A 2 -10.50 8.33 4.73
N ASN A 3 -10.95 8.90 5.86
CA ASN A 3 -10.88 10.34 6.09
C ASN A 3 -9.93 10.75 7.23
N ASN A 4 -9.28 9.78 7.89
CA ASN A 4 -8.49 10.03 9.11
C ASN A 4 -6.98 9.83 8.92
N ILE A 5 -6.52 9.63 7.68
CA ILE A 5 -5.11 9.38 7.37
C ILE A 5 -4.56 10.62 6.64
N PRO A 6 -3.49 11.25 7.14
CA PRO A 6 -2.84 12.36 6.45
C PRO A 6 -2.43 11.98 5.01
N GLY A 7 -2.51 12.93 4.08
CA GLY A 7 -2.27 12.68 2.65
C GLY A 7 -0.93 11.98 2.36
N GLN A 8 0.13 12.36 3.07
CA GLN A 8 1.47 11.75 2.94
C GLN A 8 1.50 10.25 3.27
N PHE A 9 0.62 9.79 4.16
CA PHE A 9 0.50 8.39 4.59
C PHE A 9 -0.67 7.67 3.93
N ASN A 10 -1.38 8.33 3.02
CA ASN A 10 -2.56 7.81 2.33
C ASN A 10 -2.21 6.78 1.24
N GLN A 11 -1.30 5.87 1.55
CA GLN A 11 -0.80 4.84 0.64
C GLN A 11 -1.51 3.50 0.89
N PRO A 12 -1.73 2.68 -0.15
CA PRO A 12 -2.39 1.38 0.00
C PRO A 12 -1.74 0.48 1.06
N GLN A 13 -0.40 0.55 1.16
CA GLN A 13 0.38 -0.26 2.10
C GLN A 13 0.08 0.09 3.56
N ILE A 14 0.02 1.39 3.89
CA ILE A 14 -0.29 1.87 5.24
C ILE A 14 -1.76 1.56 5.59
N LYS A 15 -2.68 1.79 4.65
CA LYS A 15 -4.10 1.44 4.84
C LYS A 15 -4.32 -0.04 5.14
N SER A 16 -3.66 -0.92 4.38
CA SER A 16 -3.76 -2.37 4.58
C SER A 16 -3.32 -2.78 5.99
N ARG A 17 -2.17 -2.25 6.43
CA ARG A 17 -1.64 -2.51 7.79
C ARG A 17 -2.56 -2.01 8.90
N ILE A 18 -3.10 -0.80 8.77
CA ILE A 18 -4.06 -0.27 9.74
C ILE A 18 -5.33 -1.13 9.78
N SER A 19 -5.83 -1.58 8.62
CA SER A 19 -7.00 -2.48 8.57
C SER A 19 -6.74 -3.80 9.29
N ILE A 20 -5.56 -4.40 9.11
CA ILE A 20 -5.16 -5.63 9.82
C ILE A 20 -5.11 -5.37 11.34
N LEU A 21 -4.50 -4.27 11.76
CA LEU A 21 -4.41 -3.89 13.17
C LEU A 21 -5.80 -3.72 13.80
N ILE A 22 -6.72 -3.03 13.13
CA ILE A 22 -8.11 -2.87 13.59
C ILE A 22 -8.79 -4.24 13.74
N THR A 23 -8.60 -5.15 12.79
CA THR A 23 -9.18 -6.50 12.87
C THR A 23 -8.61 -7.27 14.05
N LYS A 24 -7.29 -7.23 14.29
CA LYS A 24 -6.66 -7.87 15.45
C LYS A 24 -7.18 -7.30 16.77
N ILE A 25 -7.33 -5.97 16.87
CA ILE A 25 -7.89 -5.31 18.06
C ILE A 25 -9.36 -5.72 18.28
N LYS A 26 -10.20 -5.74 17.25
CA LYS A 26 -11.59 -6.20 17.35
C LYS A 26 -11.69 -7.67 17.76
N MET A 27 -10.78 -8.52 17.28
CA MET A 27 -10.72 -9.92 17.66
C MET A 27 -10.30 -10.09 19.13
N MET A 28 -9.36 -9.28 19.60
CA MET A 28 -8.99 -9.23 21.02
C MET A 28 -10.16 -8.74 21.88
N ASP A 29 -10.83 -7.68 21.46
CA ASP A 29 -12.04 -7.14 22.08
C ASP A 29 -13.13 -8.22 22.20
N LEU A 30 -13.36 -9.00 21.15
CA LEU A 30 -14.28 -10.14 21.21
C LEU A 30 -13.87 -11.16 22.27
N PHE A 31 -12.59 -11.55 22.33
CA PHE A 31 -12.13 -12.59 23.25
C PHE A 31 -12.18 -12.18 24.73
N ILE A 32 -11.89 -10.93 25.05
CA ILE A 32 -11.94 -10.44 26.43
C ILE A 32 -13.39 -10.33 26.96
N HIS A 33 -14.37 -10.21 26.06
CA HIS A 33 -15.79 -10.13 26.41
C HIS A 33 -16.50 -11.50 26.49
N LEU A 34 -15.78 -12.62 26.30
CA LEU A 34 -16.35 -13.95 26.48
C LEU A 34 -16.51 -14.31 27.96
N ASN A 35 -17.56 -15.06 28.30
CA ASN A 35 -17.79 -15.55 29.67
C ASN A 35 -16.60 -16.33 30.23
N GLN A 36 -15.93 -17.10 29.39
CA GLN A 36 -14.64 -17.71 29.68
C GLN A 36 -13.61 -17.13 28.71
N ILE A 37 -12.69 -16.35 29.25
CA ILE A 37 -11.66 -15.67 28.45
C ILE A 37 -10.61 -16.70 28.01
N PRO A 38 -10.33 -16.82 26.70
CA PRO A 38 -9.25 -17.66 26.19
C PRO A 38 -7.92 -16.90 26.32
N ASP A 39 -7.32 -16.98 27.50
CA ASP A 39 -6.07 -16.32 27.90
C ASP A 39 -4.91 -16.54 26.92
N GLU A 40 -4.64 -17.79 26.51
CA GLU A 40 -3.57 -18.10 25.56
C GLU A 40 -3.72 -17.35 24.22
N LYS A 41 -4.96 -17.24 23.73
CA LYS A 41 -5.27 -16.56 22.46
C LYS A 41 -5.12 -15.05 22.60
N VAL A 42 -5.50 -14.49 23.75
CA VAL A 42 -5.33 -13.06 24.04
C VAL A 42 -3.85 -12.70 24.11
N ILE A 43 -3.04 -13.49 24.82
CA ILE A 43 -1.58 -13.31 24.92
C ILE A 43 -0.94 -13.37 23.52
N PHE A 44 -1.33 -14.36 22.71
CA PHE A 44 -0.86 -14.48 21.34
C PHE A 44 -1.23 -13.25 20.48
N LEU A 45 -2.48 -12.79 20.57
CA LEU A 45 -2.95 -11.61 19.83
C LEU A 45 -2.21 -10.34 20.24
N ILE A 46 -1.90 -10.15 21.52
CA ILE A 46 -1.12 -8.99 21.99
C ILE A 46 0.26 -8.98 21.33
N GLY A 47 0.94 -10.14 21.28
CA GLY A 47 2.23 -10.26 20.59
C GLY A 47 2.14 -9.89 19.11
N GLU A 48 1.07 -10.33 18.44
CA GLU A 48 0.80 -10.04 17.03
C GLU A 48 0.43 -8.57 16.77
N ILE A 49 -0.27 -7.92 17.68
CA ILE A 49 -0.60 -6.49 17.61
C ILE A 49 0.69 -5.67 17.75
N ASN A 50 1.56 -6.00 18.70
CA ASN A 50 2.82 -5.31 18.90
C ASN A 50 3.72 -5.38 17.67
N LYS A 51 3.83 -6.55 17.03
CA LYS A 51 4.60 -6.71 15.78
C LYS A 51 4.04 -5.83 14.66
N GLU A 52 2.71 -5.78 14.51
CA GLU A 52 2.09 -4.95 13.46
C GLU A 52 2.25 -3.45 13.73
N LEU A 53 2.17 -3.01 14.99
CA LEU A 53 2.41 -1.61 15.37
C LEU A 53 3.82 -1.18 14.98
N VAL A 54 4.83 -1.96 15.35
CA VAL A 54 6.24 -1.70 14.98
C VAL A 54 6.41 -1.71 13.45
N SER A 55 5.72 -2.62 12.76
CA SER A 55 5.77 -2.69 11.30
C SER A 55 5.15 -1.46 10.64
N LEU A 56 4.03 -0.97 11.17
CA LEU A 56 3.32 0.22 10.69
C LEU A 56 4.18 1.48 10.87
N GLU A 57 4.74 1.67 12.06
CA GLU A 57 5.65 2.78 12.39
C GLU A 57 6.83 2.81 11.41
N ARG A 58 7.51 1.67 11.22
CA ARG A 58 8.63 1.56 10.27
C ARG A 58 8.25 1.91 8.84
N GLN A 59 7.01 1.63 8.40
CA GLN A 59 6.56 2.05 7.07
C GLN A 59 6.33 3.56 7.00
N MET A 60 5.79 4.16 8.05
CA MET A 60 5.64 5.61 8.14
C MET A 60 7.01 6.31 8.15
N ASP A 61 7.98 5.80 8.92
CA ASP A 61 9.34 6.33 8.96
C ASP A 61 10.00 6.30 7.59
N LYS A 62 9.85 5.19 6.84
CA LYS A 62 10.36 5.09 5.47
C LYS A 62 9.73 6.13 4.55
N VAL A 63 8.45 6.44 4.71
CA VAL A 63 7.78 7.49 3.93
C VAL A 63 8.36 8.86 4.28
N VAL A 64 8.58 9.13 5.57
CA VAL A 64 9.17 10.38 6.04
C VAL A 64 10.61 10.54 5.56
N GLU A 65 11.45 9.50 5.70
CA GLU A 65 12.83 9.49 5.23
C GLU A 65 12.92 9.71 3.71
N LYS A 66 12.09 9.03 2.93
CA LYS A 66 12.03 9.25 1.48
C LYS A 66 11.60 10.67 1.12
N ALA A 67 10.72 11.28 1.90
CA ALA A 67 10.26 12.64 1.66
C ALA A 67 11.34 13.70 1.95
N LYS A 68 12.35 13.37 2.78
CA LYS A 68 13.49 14.26 3.04
C LYS A 68 14.52 14.27 1.91
N ILE A 69 14.47 13.29 1.00
CA ILE A 69 15.42 13.21 -0.13
C ILE A 69 15.09 14.36 -1.09
N PRO A 70 16.02 15.31 -1.31
CA PRO A 70 15.80 16.39 -2.26
C PRO A 70 15.70 15.81 -3.66
N LYS A 71 14.80 16.35 -4.47
CA LYS A 71 14.73 16.02 -5.89
C LYS A 71 15.85 16.75 -6.63
N GLU A 72 16.57 16.03 -7.48
CA GLU A 72 17.64 16.61 -8.28
C GLU A 72 17.07 17.40 -9.47
N GLU A 73 17.80 18.43 -9.91
CA GLU A 73 17.42 19.21 -11.08
C GLU A 73 17.44 18.31 -12.33
N GLY A 74 16.32 18.25 -13.06
CA GLY A 74 16.17 17.37 -14.23
C GLY A 74 15.64 15.95 -13.94
N GLU A 75 15.47 15.52 -12.69
CA GLU A 75 14.90 14.20 -12.34
C GLU A 75 13.49 14.01 -12.93
N ALA A 76 12.66 15.07 -12.85
CA ALA A 76 11.32 15.07 -13.39
C ALA A 76 11.29 14.93 -14.93
N ASP A 77 12.28 15.49 -15.62
CA ASP A 77 12.38 15.41 -17.08
C ASP A 77 12.91 14.05 -17.52
N PHE A 78 13.82 13.44 -16.75
CA PHE A 78 14.25 12.07 -16.98
C PHE A 78 13.11 11.06 -16.76
N LEU A 79 12.32 11.24 -15.70
CA LEU A 79 11.10 10.45 -15.45
C LEU A 79 10.10 10.55 -16.61
N ARG A 80 9.96 11.74 -17.22
CA ARG A 80 9.10 11.96 -18.40
C ARG A 80 9.67 11.34 -19.67
N MET A 81 11.00 11.25 -19.80
CA MET A 81 11.67 10.63 -20.95
C MET A 81 11.57 9.09 -20.92
N LEU A 82 11.49 8.49 -19.74
CA LEU A 82 11.31 7.04 -19.54
C LEU A 82 9.87 6.55 -19.81
N ASP A 83 8.90 7.46 -19.95
CA ASP A 83 7.51 7.12 -20.27
C ASP A 83 7.36 6.71 -21.75
N THR A 84 7.59 5.42 -22.03
CA THR A 84 7.47 4.83 -23.37
C THR A 84 6.02 4.77 -23.87
N THR A 85 5.03 4.95 -22.98
CA THR A 85 3.60 4.98 -23.33
C THR A 85 3.25 6.18 -24.20
N ARG A 86 4.04 7.27 -24.14
CA ARG A 86 3.87 8.46 -24.99
C ARG A 86 4.41 8.27 -26.42
N ALA A 87 5.26 7.26 -26.65
CA ALA A 87 5.81 6.96 -27.97
C ALA A 87 4.86 6.13 -28.85
N ILE A 88 3.69 5.74 -28.33
CA ILE A 88 2.64 5.12 -29.14
C ILE A 88 1.80 6.24 -29.75
N PRO A 89 1.91 6.52 -31.06
CA PRO A 89 1.05 7.49 -31.70
C PRO A 89 -0.41 7.02 -31.58
N ASN A 90 -1.30 7.88 -31.06
CA ASN A 90 -2.76 7.68 -31.08
C ASN A 90 -3.34 7.54 -32.51
N SER A 91 -2.50 7.67 -33.54
CA SER A 91 -2.81 7.48 -34.95
C SER A 91 -2.32 6.15 -35.52
N ALA A 92 -1.83 5.21 -34.70
CA ALA A 92 -1.71 3.84 -35.17
C ALA A 92 -3.11 3.36 -35.56
N PRO A 93 -3.37 3.04 -36.84
CA PRO A 93 -4.66 2.48 -37.23
C PRO A 93 -4.89 1.22 -36.39
N PRO A 94 -6.14 0.90 -36.01
CA PRO A 94 -6.42 -0.42 -35.46
C PRO A 94 -5.80 -1.44 -36.41
N LEU A 95 -4.93 -2.31 -35.88
CA LEU A 95 -4.39 -3.45 -36.62
C LEU A 95 -5.60 -4.23 -37.11
N ASP A 96 -5.92 -4.07 -38.40
CA ASP A 96 -7.06 -4.71 -39.02
C ASP A 96 -6.84 -6.22 -38.92
N GLN A 97 -7.66 -6.88 -38.11
CA GLN A 97 -7.53 -8.29 -37.75
C GLN A 97 -7.84 -9.23 -38.95
N ASN A 98 -8.10 -8.67 -40.14
CA ASN A 98 -8.48 -9.37 -41.35
C ASN A 98 -7.56 -9.07 -42.56
N LEU A 99 -6.25 -8.89 -42.36
CA LEU A 99 -5.34 -9.07 -43.50
C LEU A 99 -5.13 -10.57 -43.74
N PRO A 100 -5.36 -11.08 -44.97
CA PRO A 100 -5.06 -12.46 -45.29
C PRO A 100 -3.55 -12.67 -45.13
N LYS A 101 -3.16 -13.64 -44.29
CA LYS A 101 -1.80 -14.16 -44.27
C LYS A 101 -1.49 -14.68 -45.67
N VAL A 102 -0.57 -14.02 -46.37
CA VAL A 102 0.06 -14.57 -47.55
C VAL A 102 1.06 -15.63 -47.07
N GLU A 103 0.90 -16.86 -47.54
CA GLU A 103 1.82 -17.98 -47.31
C GLU A 103 3.22 -17.72 -47.88
#